data_AF-A0A564Y6D5-F1
#
_entry.id   AF-A0A564Y6D5-F1
#
_cell.length_a   1.000
_cell.length_b   1.000
_cell.length_c   1.000
_cell.angle_alpha   90.00
_cell.angle_beta   90.00
_cell.angle_gamma   90.00
#
_symmetry.space_group_name_H-M   'P 1'
#
loop_
_entity.id
_entity.type
_entity.pdbx_description
1 polymer ?
#
loop_
_entity_poly.entity_id
_entity_poly.type
_entity_poly.pdbx_seq_one_letter_code
_entity_poly.pdbx_strand_id
1 'polypeptide(L)'
;AWIDSPLVRGIREGHWVVLENAQLCSPSVLDRLNSLLEPGGDLLISERGLDANGDLVRLKPHPEFRLILVVDDNTAAVGSYSNNISRAMRNRGVEMVLTHDLKYLKEDLYRLLLNTGLPPDCVNA
;
A
#
# COMPACT_ATOMS: atom_id res chain seq x y z
N ALA A 1 23.69 -11.22 -8.52
CA ALA A 1 22.54 -12.11 -8.24
C ALA A 1 21.29 -11.26 -8.04
N TRP A 2 20.11 -11.74 -8.44
CA TRP A 2 18.84 -11.04 -8.23
C TRP A 2 18.46 -11.02 -6.74
N ILE A 3 17.83 -9.93 -6.27
CA ILE A 3 17.33 -9.80 -4.89
C ILE A 3 15.84 -9.47 -4.96
N ASP A 4 15.01 -10.28 -4.31
CA ASP A 4 13.57 -10.05 -4.31
C ASP A 4 13.17 -8.87 -3.41
N SER A 5 12.40 -7.95 -3.98
CA SER A 5 11.84 -6.82 -3.22
C SER A 5 10.82 -7.32 -2.18
N PRO A 6 10.48 -6.49 -1.16
CA PRO A 6 9.43 -6.83 -0.21
C PRO A 6 8.09 -7.18 -0.87
N LEU A 7 7.73 -6.49 -1.96
CA LEU A 7 6.53 -6.80 -2.74
C LEU A 7 6.62 -8.21 -3.36
N VAL A 8 7.75 -8.54 -4.01
CA VAL A 8 7.94 -9.85 -4.65
C VAL A 8 7.86 -10.98 -3.61
N ARG A 9 8.49 -10.80 -2.45
CA ARG A 9 8.40 -11.75 -1.34
C ARG A 9 6.96 -11.88 -0.83
N GLY A 10 6.29 -10.75 -0.58
CA GLY A 10 4.91 -10.77 -0.11
C GLY A 10 3.95 -11.48 -1.06
N ILE A 11 4.07 -11.25 -2.37
CA ILE A 11 3.27 -11.93 -3.39
C ILE A 11 3.47 -13.44 -3.33
N ARG A 12 4.72 -13.92 -3.18
CA ARG A 12 5.05 -15.35 -3.15
C ARG A 12 4.66 -16.04 -1.84
N GLU A 13 4.85 -15.35 -0.72
CA GLU A 13 4.73 -15.92 0.63
C GLU A 13 3.38 -15.61 1.29
N GLY A 14 2.49 -14.88 0.60
CA GLY A 14 1.16 -14.56 1.12
C GLY A 14 1.14 -13.48 2.20
N HIS A 15 2.17 -12.65 2.26
CA HIS A 15 2.21 -11.56 3.23
C HIS A 15 1.31 -10.42 2.83
N TRP A 16 0.93 -9.62 3.82
CA TRP A 16 0.25 -8.37 3.58
C TRP A 16 1.28 -7.30 3.27
N VAL A 17 1.07 -6.57 2.18
CA VAL A 17 1.94 -5.47 1.76
C VAL A 17 1.16 -4.19 1.84
N VAL A 18 1.68 -3.24 2.62
CA VAL A 18 1.13 -1.88 2.74
C VAL A 18 2.01 -0.94 1.94
N LEU A 19 1.41 -0.23 0.99
CA LEU A 19 2.04 0.88 0.28
C LEU A 19 1.51 2.18 0.86
N GLU A 20 2.32 2.81 1.70
CA GLU A 20 2.01 4.10 2.29
C GLU A 20 2.21 5.24 1.29
N ASN A 21 1.36 6.26 1.39
CA ASN A 21 1.42 7.46 0.54
C ASN A 21 1.44 7.14 -0.97
N ALA A 22 0.59 6.20 -1.41
CA ALA A 22 0.58 5.71 -2.78
C ALA A 22 0.38 6.84 -3.82
N GLN A 23 -0.29 7.94 -3.45
CA GLN A 23 -0.46 9.13 -4.30
C GLN A 23 0.85 9.82 -4.71
N LEU A 24 1.96 9.57 -3.99
CA LEU A 24 3.28 10.13 -4.33
C LEU A 24 4.01 9.30 -5.39
N CYS A 25 3.53 8.08 -5.69
CA CYS A 25 4.09 7.28 -6.77
C CYS A 25 3.65 7.81 -8.14
N SER A 26 4.52 7.70 -9.14
CA SER A 26 4.13 7.93 -10.53
C SER A 26 2.98 6.96 -10.91
N PRO A 27 1.91 7.42 -11.59
CA PRO A 27 0.81 6.57 -12.02
C PRO A 27 1.28 5.33 -12.79
N SER A 28 2.31 5.49 -13.63
CA SER A 28 2.90 4.41 -14.41
C SER A 28 3.50 3.27 -13.57
N VAL A 29 3.98 3.56 -12.35
CA VAL A 29 4.52 2.54 -11.44
C VAL A 29 3.40 1.70 -10.86
N LEU A 30 2.34 2.36 -10.42
CA LEU A 30 1.17 1.71 -9.86
C LEU A 30 0.40 0.91 -10.90
N ASP A 31 0.33 1.42 -12.14
CA ASP A 31 -0.36 0.74 -13.23
C ASP A 31 0.28 -0.61 -13.60
N ARG A 32 1.56 -0.82 -13.28
CA ARG A 32 2.20 -2.14 -13.44
C ARG A 32 1.65 -3.19 -12.50
N LEU A 33 0.97 -2.79 -11.44
CA LEU A 33 0.31 -3.70 -10.49
C LEU A 33 -1.11 -4.07 -10.96
N ASN A 34 -1.67 -3.40 -11.97
CA ASN A 34 -3.04 -3.67 -12.40
C ASN A 34 -3.27 -5.13 -12.78
N SER A 35 -2.32 -5.77 -13.47
CA SER A 35 -2.45 -7.19 -13.86
C SER A 35 -2.46 -8.14 -12.67
N LEU A 36 -1.79 -7.78 -11.57
CA LEU A 36 -1.79 -8.54 -10.33
C LEU A 36 -3.13 -8.44 -9.59
N LEU A 37 -3.83 -7.31 -9.73
CA LEU A 37 -5.08 -7.00 -9.04
C LEU A 37 -6.32 -7.50 -9.79
N GLU A 38 -6.16 -8.12 -10.95
CA GLU A 38 -7.25 -8.79 -11.67
C GLU A 38 -7.59 -10.15 -11.03
N PRO A 39 -8.84 -10.64 -11.16
CA PRO A 39 -9.19 -12.01 -10.79
C PRO A 39 -8.32 -13.04 -11.52
N GLY A 40 -7.53 -13.82 -10.77
CA GLY A 40 -6.58 -14.77 -11.36
C GLY A 40 -5.37 -14.12 -12.03
N GLY A 41 -5.12 -12.84 -11.75
CA GLY A 41 -4.03 -12.04 -12.28
C GLY A 41 -2.63 -12.51 -11.88
N ASP A 42 -1.63 -12.04 -12.62
CA ASP A 42 -0.21 -12.27 -12.36
C ASP A 42 0.61 -10.98 -12.50
N LEU A 43 1.81 -10.97 -11.91
CA LEU A 43 2.77 -9.88 -12.07
C LEU A 43 3.99 -10.36 -12.87
N LEU A 44 4.21 -9.77 -14.04
CA LEU A 44 5.40 -9.99 -14.84
C LEU A 44 6.57 -9.14 -14.32
N ILE A 45 7.69 -9.78 -13.97
CA ILE A 45 8.93 -9.10 -13.58
C ILE A 45 9.87 -9.02 -14.79
N SER A 46 9.63 -8.07 -15.68
CA SER A 46 10.45 -7.84 -16.87
C SER A 46 11.94 -7.59 -16.56
N GLU A 47 12.23 -6.94 -15.44
CA GLU A 47 13.59 -6.53 -15.04
C GLU A 47 14.46 -7.69 -14.58
N ARG A 48 13.85 -8.82 -14.22
CA ARG A 48 14.59 -10.02 -13.81
C ARG A 48 15.16 -10.78 -15.01
N GLY A 49 14.65 -10.52 -16.21
CA GLY A 49 14.99 -11.27 -17.41
C GLY A 49 14.40 -12.68 -17.39
N LEU A 50 15.13 -13.63 -17.98
CA LEU A 50 14.72 -15.03 -18.08
C LEU A 50 15.13 -15.83 -16.84
N ASP A 51 14.31 -16.82 -16.48
CA ASP A 51 14.65 -17.81 -15.46
C ASP A 51 15.61 -18.90 -16.00
N ALA A 52 15.89 -19.91 -15.17
CA ALA A 52 16.79 -21.01 -15.54
C ALA A 52 16.26 -21.87 -16.71
N ASN A 53 14.97 -21.79 -17.02
CA ASN A 53 14.33 -22.52 -18.12
C ASN A 53 14.22 -21.67 -19.39
N GLY A 54 14.63 -20.40 -19.33
CA GLY A 54 14.52 -19.46 -20.46
C GLY A 54 13.17 -18.75 -20.54
N ASP A 55 12.34 -18.81 -19.49
CA ASP A 55 11.02 -18.19 -19.45
C ASP A 55 11.03 -16.85 -18.71
N LEU A 56 10.12 -15.96 -19.08
CA LEU A 56 9.91 -14.71 -18.35
C LEU A 56 9.31 -14.97 -16.96
N VAL A 57 9.86 -14.32 -15.94
CA VAL A 57 9.41 -14.53 -14.55
C VAL A 57 8.05 -13.87 -14.31
N ARG A 58 7.05 -14.71 -14.06
CA ARG A 58 5.69 -14.30 -13.64
C ARG A 58 5.43 -14.72 -12.20
N LEU A 59 4.89 -13.81 -11.41
CA LEU A 59 4.44 -14.09 -10.04
C LEU A 59 2.94 -14.28 -10.03
N LYS A 60 2.48 -15.44 -9.58
CA LYS A 60 1.09 -15.63 -9.19
C LYS A 60 0.92 -15.25 -7.72
N PRO A 61 -0.09 -14.44 -7.36
CA PRO A 61 -0.32 -14.07 -5.97
C PRO A 61 -0.72 -15.29 -5.16
N HIS A 62 -0.11 -15.45 -3.98
CA HIS A 62 -0.53 -16.42 -3.00
C HIS A 62 -1.96 -16.10 -2.52
N PRO A 63 -2.82 -17.11 -2.21
CA PRO A 63 -4.21 -16.87 -1.79
C PRO A 63 -4.39 -15.93 -0.59
N GLU A 64 -3.42 -15.94 0.34
CA GLU A 64 -3.41 -15.06 1.53
C GLU A 64 -2.79 -13.67 1.29
N PHE A 65 -2.21 -13.41 0.11
CA PHE A 65 -1.62 -12.12 -0.21
C PHE A 65 -2.69 -11.03 -0.19
N ARG A 66 -2.37 -9.89 0.42
CA ARG A 66 -3.22 -8.68 0.43
C ARG A 66 -2.35 -7.48 0.12
N LEU A 67 -2.82 -6.62 -0.79
CA LEU A 67 -2.22 -5.31 -1.06
C LEU A 67 -3.12 -4.22 -0.46
N ILE A 68 -2.55 -3.38 0.38
CA ILE A 68 -3.24 -2.23 0.99
C ILE A 68 -2.54 -0.97 0.50
N LEU A 69 -3.28 -0.07 -0.13
CA LEU A 69 -2.79 1.24 -0.53
C LEU A 69 -3.33 2.26 0.45
N VAL A 70 -2.45 3.01 1.10
CA VAL A 70 -2.83 4.14 1.95
C VAL A 70 -2.65 5.41 1.14
N VAL A 71 -3.71 6.20 1.07
CA VAL A 71 -3.74 7.46 0.33
C VAL A 71 -4.13 8.59 1.27
N ASP A 72 -3.38 9.69 1.21
CA ASP A 72 -3.71 10.93 1.92
C ASP A 72 -4.25 11.97 0.93
N ASP A 73 -5.56 12.19 0.97
CA ASP A 73 -6.26 13.19 0.16
C ASP A 73 -6.06 14.63 0.67
N ASN A 74 -5.50 14.83 1.87
CA ASN A 74 -5.25 16.17 2.44
C ASN A 74 -4.11 16.92 1.70
N THR A 75 -3.36 16.20 0.87
CA THR A 75 -2.37 16.78 -0.04
C THR A 75 -2.99 17.65 -1.15
N ALA A 76 -4.31 17.60 -1.35
CA ALA A 76 -5.03 18.46 -2.30
C ALA A 76 -5.09 19.96 -1.90
N ALA A 77 -4.76 20.31 -0.66
CA ALA A 77 -4.79 21.71 -0.18
C ALA A 77 -3.55 22.54 -0.58
N VAL A 78 -2.44 21.90 -0.97
CA VAL A 78 -1.18 22.57 -1.38
C VAL A 78 -0.90 22.28 -2.85
N GLY A 79 -1.72 22.87 -3.72
CA GLY A 79 -1.57 22.73 -5.17
C GLY A 79 -2.24 21.48 -5.71
N SER A 80 -2.71 21.59 -6.96
CA SER A 80 -3.58 20.67 -7.68
C SER A 80 -2.95 19.31 -8.00
N TYR A 81 -2.51 18.56 -6.98
CA TYR A 81 -2.22 17.13 -7.12
C TYR A 81 -3.54 16.39 -6.89
N SER A 82 -4.31 16.22 -7.96
CA SER A 82 -5.40 15.25 -7.93
C SER A 82 -4.81 13.89 -7.55
N ASN A 83 -5.47 13.17 -6.64
CA ASN A 83 -5.12 11.80 -6.25
C ASN A 83 -4.63 11.01 -7.48
N ASN A 84 -3.31 10.74 -7.52
CA ASN A 84 -2.60 10.17 -8.68
C ASN A 84 -2.91 8.68 -8.89
N ILE A 85 -3.80 8.10 -8.08
CA ILE A 85 -4.27 6.74 -8.27
C ILE A 85 -5.18 6.68 -9.50
N SER A 86 -4.79 5.88 -10.49
CA SER A 86 -5.56 5.71 -11.72
C SER A 86 -6.95 5.15 -11.42
N ARG A 87 -7.96 5.52 -12.24
CA ARG A 87 -9.31 4.91 -12.14
C ARG A 87 -9.24 3.38 -12.28
N ALA A 88 -8.30 2.89 -13.08
CA ALA A 88 -8.08 1.48 -13.31
C ALA A 88 -7.70 0.73 -12.01
N MET A 89 -6.81 1.28 -11.19
CA MET A 89 -6.52 0.69 -9.87
C MET A 89 -7.71 0.79 -8.92
N ARG A 90 -8.36 1.96 -8.82
CA ARG A 90 -9.53 2.15 -7.94
C ARG A 90 -10.65 1.16 -8.25
N ASN A 91 -10.91 0.90 -9.53
CA ASN A 91 -11.95 -0.03 -9.97
C ASN A 91 -11.64 -1.51 -9.67
N ARG A 92 -10.40 -1.86 -9.27
CA ARG A 92 -9.98 -3.23 -8.90
C ARG A 92 -9.87 -3.43 -7.39
N GLY A 93 -10.04 -2.37 -6.61
CA GLY A 93 -9.94 -2.40 -5.16
C GLY A 93 -11.27 -2.10 -4.49
N VAL A 94 -11.28 -2.25 -3.17
CA VAL A 94 -12.30 -1.65 -2.30
C VAL A 94 -11.70 -0.37 -1.75
N GLU A 95 -12.31 0.77 -2.07
CA GLU A 95 -11.92 2.06 -1.54
C GLU A 95 -12.66 2.31 -0.22
N MET A 96 -11.91 2.70 0.81
CA MET A 96 -12.45 3.07 2.12
C MET A 96 -11.98 4.49 2.44
N VAL A 97 -12.93 5.41 2.61
CA VAL A 97 -12.66 6.81 2.93
C VAL A 97 -13.04 7.07 4.38
N LEU A 98 -12.12 7.64 5.14
CA LEU A 98 -12.40 8.14 6.48
C LEU A 98 -13.00 9.55 6.33
N THR A 99 -14.33 9.65 6.44
CA THR A 99 -15.11 10.87 6.15
C THR A 99 -15.07 11.91 7.26
N HIS A 100 -14.66 11.50 8.45
CA HIS A 100 -14.51 12.37 9.59
C HIS A 100 -13.03 12.39 9.92
N ASP A 101 -12.50 13.59 10.22
CA ASP A 101 -11.26 13.67 10.95
C ASP A 101 -11.37 12.72 12.14
N LEU A 102 -10.35 11.89 12.34
CA LEU A 102 -10.14 11.23 13.61
C LEU A 102 -9.83 12.33 14.63
N LYS A 103 -10.86 13.12 14.99
CA LYS A 103 -10.84 13.99 16.16
C LYS A 103 -10.73 13.01 17.30
N TYR A 104 -9.50 12.71 17.68
CA TYR A 104 -9.24 11.92 18.86
C TYR A 104 -10.10 12.55 19.96
N LEU A 105 -11.01 11.76 20.54
CA LEU A 105 -11.47 12.14 21.86
C LEU A 105 -10.19 12.28 22.67
N LYS A 106 -10.04 13.40 23.39
CA LYS A 106 -8.84 13.67 24.20
C LYS A 106 -8.46 12.43 25.04
N GLU A 107 -9.46 11.68 25.46
CA GLU A 107 -9.37 10.39 26.15
C GLU A 107 -8.68 9.26 25.37
N ASP A 108 -8.97 9.07 24.08
CA ASP A 108 -8.34 8.01 23.27
C ASP A 108 -6.88 8.32 23.01
N LEU A 109 -6.55 9.59 22.73
CA LEU A 109 -5.18 10.05 22.61
C LEU A 109 -4.44 9.91 23.95
N TYR A 110 -5.09 10.27 25.05
CA TYR A 110 -4.55 10.10 26.41
C TYR A 110 -4.23 8.63 26.70
N ARG A 111 -5.14 7.71 26.40
CA ARG A 111 -4.95 6.26 26.56
C ARG A 111 -3.85 5.70 25.66
N LEU A 112 -3.77 6.15 24.41
CA LEU A 112 -2.69 5.78 23.49
C LEU A 112 -1.33 6.22 24.03
N LEU A 113 -1.22 7.47 24.49
CA LEU A 113 0.03 8.02 25.02
C LEU A 113 0.45 7.35 26.34
N LEU A 114 -0.51 7.01 27.22
CA LEU A 114 -0.19 6.21 28.41
C LEU A 114 0.29 4.79 28.04
N ASN A 115 -0.31 4.17 27.03
CA ASN A 115 0.08 2.84 26.57
C ASN A 115 1.45 2.79 25.87
N THR A 116 2.00 3.93 25.43
CA THR A 116 3.40 4.01 24.94
C THR A 116 4.41 4.14 26.08
N GLY A 117 3.96 4.17 27.34
CA GLY A 117 4.81 4.27 28.52
C GLY A 117 5.16 5.69 28.95
N LEU A 118 4.48 6.71 28.40
CA LEU A 118 4.63 8.09 28.86
C LEU A 118 3.99 8.27 30.24
N PRO A 119 4.66 8.96 31.18
CA PRO A 119 4.07 9.30 32.48
C PRO A 119 2.83 10.20 32.30
N PRO A 120 1.78 10.03 33.13
CA PRO A 120 0.56 10.84 33.06
C PRO A 120 0.81 12.36 33.11
N ASP A 121 1.86 12.75 33.83
CA ASP A 121 2.24 14.16 34.02
C ASP A 121 2.75 14.80 32.72
N CYS A 122 3.32 14.01 31.80
CA CYS A 122 3.80 14.46 30.50
C CYS A 122 2.67 14.56 29.46
N VAL A 123 1.57 13.83 29.66
CA VAL A 123 0.44 13.76 28.71
C VAL A 123 -0.59 14.88 28.97
N ASN A 124 -0.65 15.39 30.19
CA ASN A 124 -1.59 16.45 30.61
C ASN A 124 -1.02 17.88 30.55
N ALA A 125 0.24 18.06 30.15
CA ALA A 125 0.93 19.36 30.08
C ALA A 125 0.55 20.18 28.83
#